data_AF-A0A0N6W6G5-F1
#
_entry.id   AF-A0A0N6W6G5-F1
#
_cell.length_a   1.000
_cell.length_b   1.000
_cell.length_c   1.000
_cell.angle_alpha   90.00
_cell.angle_beta   90.00
_cell.angle_gamma   90.00
#
_symmetry.space_group_name_H-M   'P 1'
#
loop_
_entity.id
_entity.type
_entity.pdbx_description
1 polymer ?
#
loop_
_entity_poly.entity_id
_entity_poly.type
_entity_poly.pdbx_seq_one_letter_code
_entity_poly.pdbx_strand_id
1 'polypeptide(L)'
;MFRRHGVYGVDFPRGTFPTLERPILEETAVQLREELQAGHDVVVDHGFWTPEDRAHWRSIATEGGAISVVVYLEASHEELWSRVSKRNARHEDDPNSIYFAESDLIRYRKRFVAPEPDEPHLVYNGDPESVLKTLHSELDRA
;
A
#
# COMPACT_ATOMS: atom_id res chain seq x y z
N MET A 1 -3.41 -7.38 9.73
CA MET A 1 -3.38 -8.79 9.27
C MET A 1 -2.60 -9.69 10.23
N PHE A 2 -1.26 -9.66 10.25
CA PHE A 2 -0.44 -10.59 11.05
C PHE A 2 -0.84 -10.67 12.54
N ARG A 3 -0.93 -9.53 13.23
CA ARG A 3 -1.31 -9.49 14.66
C ARG A 3 -2.66 -10.16 14.97
N ARG A 4 -3.62 -10.12 14.03
CA ARG A 4 -5.00 -10.60 14.24
C ARG A 4 -5.24 -12.01 13.72
N HIS A 5 -4.58 -12.39 12.63
CA HIS A 5 -4.85 -13.64 11.91
C HIS A 5 -3.61 -14.53 11.69
N GLY A 6 -2.42 -14.07 12.08
CA GLY A 6 -1.17 -14.81 11.89
C GLY A 6 -0.61 -14.73 10.46
N VAL A 7 0.20 -15.71 10.10
CA VAL A 7 0.96 -15.80 8.85
C VAL A 7 0.09 -16.37 7.72
N TYR A 8 0.04 -15.67 6.59
CA TYR A 8 -0.70 -16.09 5.40
C TYR A 8 -0.20 -17.42 4.85
N GLY A 9 -1.12 -18.37 4.65
CA GLY A 9 -0.79 -19.70 4.14
C GLY A 9 -0.20 -20.66 5.19
N VAL A 10 -0.03 -20.21 6.44
CA VAL A 10 0.35 -21.03 7.59
C VAL A 10 -0.81 -21.07 8.59
N ASP A 11 -1.18 -19.92 9.14
CA ASP A 11 -2.23 -19.80 10.18
C ASP A 11 -3.64 -19.70 9.58
N PHE A 12 -3.76 -19.29 8.31
CA PHE A 12 -5.02 -19.28 7.59
C PHE A 12 -4.87 -19.59 6.09
N PRO A 13 -5.91 -20.15 5.43
CA PRO A 13 -5.84 -20.57 4.04
C PRO A 13 -5.59 -19.42 3.08
N ARG A 14 -4.85 -19.69 2.00
CA ARG A 14 -4.49 -18.68 0.99
C ARG A 14 -5.69 -17.99 0.32
N GLY A 15 -6.85 -18.64 0.28
CA GLY A 15 -8.07 -18.09 -0.33
C GLY A 15 -8.86 -17.12 0.54
N THR A 16 -8.60 -17.04 1.85
CA THR A 16 -9.44 -16.27 2.78
C THR A 16 -8.91 -14.86 3.07
N PHE A 17 -7.73 -14.50 2.53
CA PHE A 17 -7.07 -13.22 2.81
C PHE A 17 -7.98 -12.00 2.57
N PRO A 18 -8.66 -11.84 1.42
CA PRO A 18 -9.51 -10.66 1.19
C PRO A 18 -10.67 -10.56 2.19
N THR A 19 -11.22 -11.70 2.63
CA THR A 19 -12.30 -11.74 3.63
C THR A 19 -11.82 -11.30 5.01
N LEU A 20 -10.61 -11.71 5.39
CA LEU A 20 -10.00 -11.37 6.68
C LEU A 20 -9.45 -9.93 6.69
N GLU A 21 -8.98 -9.44 5.55
CA GLU A 21 -8.42 -8.10 5.42
C GLU A 21 -9.50 -7.01 5.44
N ARG A 22 -10.66 -7.25 4.82
CA ARG A 22 -11.72 -6.24 4.70
C ARG A 22 -12.08 -5.52 6.02
N PRO A 23 -12.42 -6.21 7.14
CA PRO A 23 -12.75 -5.51 8.39
C PRO A 23 -11.57 -4.73 8.96
N ILE A 24 -10.33 -5.16 8.69
CA ILE A 24 -9.14 -4.43 9.10
C ILE A 24 -8.99 -3.14 8.29
N LEU A 25 -9.24 -3.16 6.98
CA LEU A 25 -9.22 -1.94 6.16
C LEU A 25 -10.35 -0.97 6.54
N GLU A 26 -11.52 -1.48 6.89
CA GLU A 26 -12.63 -0.67 7.41
C GLU A 26 -12.24 0.03 8.73
N GLU A 27 -11.63 -0.69 9.67
CA GLU A 27 -11.10 -0.13 10.93
C GLU A 27 -9.98 0.89 10.66
N THR A 28 -9.04 0.58 9.73
CA THR A 28 -7.96 1.51 9.33
C THR A 28 -8.51 2.77 8.69
N ALA A 29 -9.58 2.69 7.88
CA ALA A 29 -10.21 3.87 7.28
C ALA A 29 -10.85 4.79 8.32
N VAL A 30 -11.39 4.23 9.41
CA VAL A 30 -11.87 5.03 10.56
C VAL A 30 -10.70 5.72 11.24
N GLN A 31 -9.64 4.98 11.58
CA GLN A 31 -8.45 5.55 12.22
C GLN A 31 -7.81 6.65 11.37
N LEU A 32 -7.70 6.44 10.05
CA LEU A 32 -7.19 7.45 9.13
C LEU A 32 -7.98 8.76 9.25
N ARG A 33 -9.32 8.72 9.26
CA ARG A 33 -10.13 9.93 9.41
C ARG A 33 -9.91 10.62 10.75
N GLU A 34 -9.81 9.86 11.83
CA GLU A 34 -9.56 10.40 13.17
C GLU A 34 -8.20 11.12 13.23
N GLU A 35 -7.14 10.52 12.70
CA GLU A 35 -5.80 11.10 12.66
C GLU A 35 -5.75 12.37 11.80
N LEU A 36 -6.40 12.36 10.62
CA LEU A 36 -6.47 13.53 9.76
C LEU A 36 -7.27 14.68 10.39
N GLN A 37 -8.39 14.37 11.06
CA GLN A 37 -9.19 15.37 11.79
C GLN A 37 -8.46 15.94 13.01
N ALA A 38 -7.53 15.18 13.60
CA ALA A 38 -6.64 15.66 14.64
C ALA A 38 -5.50 16.56 14.09
N GLY A 39 -5.38 16.70 12.76
CA GLY A 39 -4.37 17.52 12.11
C GLY A 39 -3.02 16.82 11.94
N HIS A 40 -2.98 15.50 11.97
CA HIS A 40 -1.75 14.73 11.77
C HIS A 40 -1.51 14.41 10.29
N ASP A 41 -0.25 14.49 9.88
CA ASP A 41 0.20 13.95 8.59
C ASP A 41 0.32 12.43 8.67
N VAL A 42 -0.30 11.72 7.72
CA VAL A 42 -0.38 10.25 7.74
C VAL A 42 0.15 9.64 6.45
N VAL A 43 0.96 8.58 6.58
CA VAL A 43 1.33 7.69 5.47
C VAL A 43 0.50 6.42 5.57
N VAL A 44 -0.25 6.12 4.52
CA VAL A 44 -0.99 4.85 4.39
C VAL A 44 -0.17 3.90 3.52
N ASP A 45 0.51 2.95 4.16
CA ASP A 45 1.28 1.89 3.47
C ASP A 45 0.35 0.71 3.13
N HIS A 46 -0.39 0.86 2.04
CA HIS A 46 -1.28 -0.17 1.50
C HIS A 46 -1.02 -0.38 0.00
N GLY A 47 -1.48 -1.51 -0.54
CA GLY A 47 -1.17 -1.93 -1.90
C GLY A 47 -1.72 -1.00 -2.99
N PHE A 48 -2.92 -0.44 -2.80
CA PHE A 48 -3.57 0.46 -3.78
C PHE A 48 -3.63 -0.11 -5.22
N TRP A 49 -4.01 -1.38 -5.36
CA TRP A 49 -3.78 -2.15 -6.59
C TRP A 49 -4.61 -1.70 -7.78
N THR A 50 -5.78 -1.12 -7.54
CA THR A 50 -6.70 -0.71 -8.60
C THR A 50 -6.97 0.80 -8.55
N PRO A 51 -7.42 1.40 -9.65
CA PRO A 51 -7.88 2.79 -9.65
C PRO A 51 -9.03 3.02 -8.68
N GLU A 52 -9.92 2.03 -8.52
CA GLU A 52 -11.03 2.08 -7.56
C GLU A 52 -10.51 2.14 -6.11
N ASP A 53 -9.52 1.30 -5.76
CA ASP A 53 -8.89 1.36 -4.43
C ASP A 53 -8.27 2.74 -4.19
N ARG A 54 -7.50 3.26 -5.15
CA ARG A 54 -6.87 4.59 -5.02
C ARG A 54 -7.89 5.71 -4.88
N ALA A 55 -8.96 5.68 -5.66
CA ALA A 55 -10.05 6.65 -5.55
C ALA A 55 -10.77 6.56 -4.20
N HIS A 56 -11.01 5.35 -3.69
CA HIS A 56 -11.64 5.13 -2.39
C HIS A 56 -10.82 5.74 -1.25
N TRP A 57 -9.51 5.43 -1.18
CA TRP A 57 -8.64 5.98 -0.14
C TRP A 57 -8.43 7.49 -0.26
N ARG A 58 -8.38 8.01 -1.50
CA ARG A 58 -8.35 9.46 -1.76
C ARG A 58 -9.62 10.14 -1.22
N SER A 59 -10.81 9.56 -1.42
CA SER A 59 -12.07 10.08 -0.87
C SER A 59 -12.02 10.18 0.65
N ILE A 60 -11.52 9.14 1.33
CA ILE A 60 -11.40 9.11 2.79
C ILE A 60 -10.50 10.26 3.28
N ALA A 61 -9.37 10.50 2.61
CA ALA A 61 -8.47 11.59 2.95
C ALA A 61 -9.13 12.96 2.73
N THR A 62 -9.80 13.16 1.59
CA THR A 62 -10.50 14.42 1.28
C THR A 62 -11.66 14.69 2.23
N GLU A 63 -12.45 13.68 2.60
CA GLU A 63 -13.52 13.77 3.61
C GLU A 63 -12.95 14.08 5.01
N GLY A 64 -11.72 13.64 5.29
CA GLY A 64 -10.98 13.99 6.49
C GLY A 64 -10.38 15.40 6.47
N GLY A 65 -10.58 16.18 5.40
CA GLY A 65 -10.04 17.53 5.25
C GLY A 65 -8.57 17.57 4.82
N ALA A 66 -8.02 16.46 4.34
CA ALA A 66 -6.63 16.36 3.93
C ALA A 66 -6.47 16.37 2.40
N ILE A 67 -5.36 16.95 1.95
CA ILE A 67 -4.83 16.66 0.62
C ILE A 67 -4.19 15.27 0.62
N SER A 68 -4.11 14.63 -0.55
CA SER A 68 -3.43 13.33 -0.67
C SER A 68 -2.58 13.26 -1.93
N VAL A 69 -1.43 12.61 -1.80
CA VAL A 69 -0.50 12.34 -2.90
C VAL A 69 -0.30 10.83 -2.98
N VAL A 70 -0.56 10.25 -4.15
CA VAL A 70 -0.24 8.84 -4.43
C VAL A 70 1.23 8.76 -4.83
N VAL A 71 2.02 8.00 -4.08
CA VAL A 71 3.43 7.74 -4.40
C VAL A 71 3.55 6.37 -5.07
N TYR A 72 3.83 6.36 -6.37
CA TYR A 72 4.00 5.15 -7.17
C TYR A 72 5.46 4.67 -7.15
N LEU A 73 5.71 3.56 -6.47
CA LEU A 73 7.01 2.88 -6.47
C LEU A 73 7.08 1.90 -7.65
N GLU A 74 7.38 2.43 -8.84
CA GLU A 74 7.55 1.61 -10.02
C GLU A 74 8.77 0.67 -9.87
N ALA A 75 8.57 -0.60 -10.21
CA ALA A 75 9.63 -1.60 -10.24
C ALA A 75 9.32 -2.67 -11.28
N SER A 76 10.35 -3.27 -11.89
CA SER A 76 10.18 -4.40 -12.82
C SER A 76 9.82 -5.69 -12.07
N HIS A 77 9.34 -6.72 -12.79
CA HIS A 77 9.16 -8.05 -12.19
C HIS A 77 10.47 -8.60 -11.63
N GLU A 78 11.56 -8.48 -12.39
CA GLU A 78 12.89 -8.97 -12.00
C GLU A 78 13.37 -8.30 -10.70
N GLU A 79 13.19 -6.98 -10.58
CA GLU A 79 13.59 -6.24 -9.39
C GLU A 79 12.76 -6.64 -8.17
N LEU A 80 11.43 -6.74 -8.31
CA LEU A 80 10.55 -7.21 -7.26
C LEU A 80 10.93 -8.62 -6.82
N TRP A 81 11.16 -9.52 -7.78
CA TRP A 81 11.52 -10.91 -7.48
C TRP A 81 12.89 -11.03 -6.81
N SER A 82 13.87 -10.22 -7.23
CA SER A 82 15.19 -10.15 -6.57
C SER A 82 15.06 -9.73 -5.11
N ARG A 83 14.25 -8.71 -4.81
CA ARG A 83 13.97 -8.24 -3.44
C ARG A 83 13.23 -9.30 -2.62
N VAL A 84 12.19 -9.92 -3.18
CA VAL A 84 11.42 -10.98 -2.52
C VAL A 84 12.30 -12.21 -2.24
N SER A 85 13.10 -12.65 -3.20
CA SER A 85 13.99 -13.81 -3.04
C SER A 85 14.99 -13.63 -1.91
N LYS A 86 15.56 -12.42 -1.77
CA LYS A 86 16.46 -12.08 -0.64
C LYS A 86 15.75 -12.16 0.71
N ARG A 87 14.48 -11.75 0.79
CA ARG A 87 13.66 -11.84 2.02
C ARG A 87 13.27 -13.29 2.32
N ASN A 88 12.87 -14.06 1.30
CA ASN A 88 12.57 -15.49 1.43
C ASN A 88 13.75 -16.28 2.03
N ALA A 89 15.00 -15.90 1.74
CA ALA A 89 16.17 -16.57 2.33
C ALA A 89 16.27 -16.43 3.86
N ARG A 90 15.50 -15.53 4.48
CA ARG A 90 15.49 -15.26 5.92
C ARG A 90 14.12 -15.43 6.56
N HIS A 91 13.14 -15.96 5.83
CA HIS A 91 11.74 -15.97 6.28
C HIS A 91 11.49 -16.82 7.53
N GLU A 92 12.32 -17.82 7.79
CA GLU A 92 12.23 -18.65 9.00
C GLU A 92 12.69 -17.91 10.26
N ASP A 93 13.60 -16.92 10.10
CA ASP A 93 14.22 -16.17 11.20
C ASP A 93 13.62 -14.76 11.37
N ASP A 94 12.75 -14.32 10.46
CA ASP A 94 12.12 -12.99 10.47
C ASP A 94 10.59 -13.12 10.57
N PRO A 95 9.99 -12.85 11.74
CA PRO A 95 8.55 -12.93 11.92
C PRO A 95 7.76 -11.90 11.09
N ASN A 96 8.43 -10.90 10.52
CA ASN A 96 7.82 -9.95 9.58
C ASN A 96 8.01 -10.37 8.11
N SER A 97 8.68 -11.49 7.83
CA SER A 97 8.87 -12.01 6.48
C SER A 97 8.00 -13.23 6.24
N ILE A 98 7.02 -13.07 5.34
CA ILE A 98 6.21 -14.17 4.84
C ILE A 98 6.93 -14.77 3.64
N TYR A 99 7.06 -16.11 3.59
CA TYR A 99 7.52 -16.78 2.38
C TYR A 99 6.57 -16.49 1.20
N PHE A 100 7.13 -16.00 0.10
CA PHE A 100 6.35 -15.59 -1.06
C PHE A 100 6.94 -16.17 -2.35
N ALA A 101 6.22 -17.08 -2.99
CA ALA A 101 6.71 -17.75 -4.19
C ALA A 101 6.65 -16.82 -5.42
N GLU A 102 7.51 -17.06 -6.42
CA GLU A 102 7.48 -16.27 -7.67
C GLU A 102 6.14 -16.43 -8.40
N SER A 103 5.55 -17.62 -8.35
CA SER A 103 4.22 -17.87 -8.90
C SER A 103 3.13 -17.05 -8.22
N ASP A 104 3.27 -16.74 -6.93
CA ASP A 104 2.39 -15.81 -6.24
C ASP A 104 2.60 -14.39 -6.76
N LEU A 105 3.85 -13.93 -6.91
CA LEU A 105 4.16 -12.61 -7.48
C LEU A 105 3.55 -12.44 -8.88
N ILE A 106 3.72 -13.43 -9.76
CA ILE A 106 3.12 -13.45 -11.10
C ILE A 106 1.59 -13.37 -11.02
N ARG A 107 0.97 -14.13 -10.10
CA ARG A 107 -0.49 -14.11 -9.92
C ARG A 107 -0.98 -12.76 -9.45
N TYR A 108 -0.30 -12.12 -8.50
CA TYR A 108 -0.69 -10.83 -7.95
C TYR A 108 -0.43 -9.67 -8.93
N ARG A 109 0.65 -9.72 -9.72
CA ARG A 109 0.91 -8.78 -10.83
C ARG A 109 -0.28 -8.64 -11.79
N LYS A 110 -1.02 -9.73 -12.06
CA LYS A 110 -2.20 -9.69 -12.93
C LYS A 110 -3.38 -8.88 -12.37
N ARG A 111 -3.36 -8.57 -11.08
CA ARG A 111 -4.40 -7.81 -10.38
C ARG A 111 -4.04 -6.34 -10.21
N PHE A 112 -2.77 -6.00 -10.39
CA PHE A 112 -2.29 -4.63 -10.26
C PHE A 112 -2.51 -3.86 -11.56
N VAL A 113 -3.04 -2.65 -11.43
CA VAL A 113 -3.19 -1.67 -12.51
C VAL A 113 -2.39 -0.44 -12.11
N ALA A 114 -1.35 -0.12 -12.89
CA ALA A 114 -0.54 1.06 -12.67
C ALA A 114 -1.41 2.33 -12.70
N PRO A 115 -1.03 3.40 -11.98
CA PRO A 115 -1.71 4.68 -12.13
C PRO A 115 -1.50 5.20 -13.57
N GLU A 116 -2.60 5.61 -14.20
CA GLU A 116 -2.61 6.16 -15.54
C GLU A 116 -2.28 7.67 -15.52
N PRO A 117 -1.91 8.29 -16.65
CA PRO A 117 -1.53 9.71 -16.69
C PRO A 117 -2.60 10.70 -16.21
N ASP A 118 -3.88 10.31 -16.27
CA ASP A 118 -5.02 11.11 -15.80
C ASP A 118 -5.32 10.94 -14.31
N GLU A 119 -4.62 10.02 -13.64
CA GLU A 119 -4.68 9.86 -12.19
C GLU A 119 -3.50 10.60 -11.52
N PRO A 120 -3.72 11.65 -10.72
CA PRO A 120 -2.63 12.36 -10.06
C PRO A 120 -1.80 11.45 -9.15
N HIS A 121 -0.52 11.30 -9.50
CA HIS A 121 0.46 10.50 -8.76
C HIS A 121 1.88 11.05 -8.94
N LEU A 122 2.77 10.71 -8.01
CA LEU A 122 4.21 10.94 -8.07
C LEU A 122 4.92 9.60 -8.29
N VAL A 123 5.69 9.48 -9.36
CA VAL A 123 6.61 8.33 -9.53
C VAL A 123 7.82 8.54 -8.61
N TYR A 124 8.03 7.63 -7.67
CA TYR A 124 9.12 7.74 -6.71
C TYR A 124 10.47 7.48 -7.39
N ASN A 125 11.40 8.42 -7.24
CA ASN A 125 12.71 8.39 -7.87
C ASN A 125 13.85 7.97 -6.92
N GLY A 126 13.53 7.60 -5.67
CA GLY A 126 14.53 7.28 -4.64
C GLY A 126 14.86 8.43 -3.69
N ASP A 127 14.29 9.62 -3.91
CA ASP A 127 14.53 10.81 -3.08
C ASP A 127 13.26 11.24 -2.32
N PRO A 128 13.24 11.14 -0.98
CA PRO A 128 12.13 11.60 -0.15
C PRO A 128 11.83 13.10 -0.27
N GLU A 129 12.81 13.95 -0.58
CA GLU A 129 12.59 15.39 -0.72
C GLU A 129 11.63 15.70 -1.87
N SER A 130 11.65 14.89 -2.93
CA SER A 130 10.71 15.00 -4.05
C SER A 130 9.25 14.83 -3.61
N VAL A 131 9.00 13.89 -2.70
CA VAL A 131 7.66 13.62 -2.14
C VAL A 131 7.18 14.81 -1.31
N LEU A 132 8.04 15.31 -0.42
CA LEU A 132 7.72 16.46 0.43
C LEU A 132 7.46 17.72 -0.40
N LYS A 133 8.25 17.94 -1.45
CA LYS A 133 8.05 19.08 -2.36
C LYS A 133 6.71 19.00 -3.07
N THR A 134 6.32 17.82 -3.55
CA THR A 134 5.00 17.62 -4.17
C THR A 134 3.88 17.88 -3.18
N LEU A 135 3.98 17.35 -1.94
CA LEU A 135 2.98 17.60 -0.89
C LEU A 135 2.80 19.09 -0.59
N HIS A 136 3.89 19.84 -0.40
CA HIS A 136 3.82 21.29 -0.19
C HIS A 136 3.20 22.02 -1.38
N SER A 137 3.54 21.64 -2.61
CA SER A 137 2.94 22.24 -3.81
C SER A 137 1.44 21.97 -3.92
N GLU A 138 0.93 20.85 -3.41
CA GLU A 138 -0.50 20.56 -3.38
C GLU A 138 -1.20 21.32 -2.25
N LEU A 139 -0.54 21.52 -1.10
CA LEU A 139 -1.06 22.38 -0.03
C LEU A 139 -1.25 23.82 -0.50
N ASP A 140 -0.28 24.36 -1.24
CA ASP A 140 -0.36 25.75 -1.76
C ASP A 140 -1.49 25.94 -2.79
N ARG A 141 -2.06 24.85 -3.32
CA ARG A 141 -3.14 24.87 -4.34
C ARG A 141 -4.55 24.68 -3.75
N ALA A 142 -4.64 24.18 -2.52
CA ALA A 142 -5.91 23.88 -1.82
C ALA A 142 -6.47 25.13 -1.12
#